data_AF-C5L1V3-F1
#
_entry.id   AF-C5L1V3-F1
#
_cell.length_a   1.000
_cell.length_b   1.000
_cell.length_c   1.000
_cell.angle_alpha   90.00
_cell.angle_beta   90.00
_cell.angle_gamma   90.00
#
_symmetry.space_group_name_H-M   'P 1'
#
loop_
_entity.id
_entity.type
_entity.pdbx_description
1 polymer ?
#
loop_
_entity_poly.entity_id
_entity_poly.type
_entity_poly.pdbx_seq_one_letter_code
_entity_poly.pdbx_strand_id
1 'polypeptide(L)'
;MISMRRLGNHLISVPAKVNTHEFVQACISAREELCDAIGFQVNCCNDGELAAFIRYAQAFPTTFLALVDTYETILSGVPNYLSVALGLWRVAGIQAVGIRLDSGDLAYLSMRAREVFSTTAEVFANEGFQFIARSRIVASNDINEAVLLSLHDQPHSIDSFGIGTNLVTCQAQPALGMVYKLVELNDQPRMKLSQDFEKQGIPSRKAVYRLYGQDGMAILDIMQGEEEPAPEPDHKVFCRHLFDDQKRCYVTPRKVEPLLVCVWKDGSEGLRGWDIHSAKEHFNESRKTFRKDHLRPINPTPYKVSTSAEFFDFFRRFWQETAPVKEFS
;
A
#
# COMPACT_ATOMS: atom_id res chain seq x y z
N MET A 1 20.53 -7.12 36.46
CA MET A 1 20.16 -8.41 37.11
C MET A 1 18.81 -8.26 37.79
N ILE A 2 17.72 -8.47 37.06
CA ILE A 2 16.40 -8.65 37.68
C ILE A 2 16.33 -10.15 38.01
N SER A 3 16.33 -10.46 39.31
CA SER A 3 16.23 -11.84 39.80
C SER A 3 14.93 -12.48 39.30
N MET A 4 15.03 -13.68 38.71
CA MET A 4 13.91 -14.50 38.20
C MET A 4 12.77 -14.69 39.21
N ARG A 5 13.03 -14.54 40.53
CA ARG A 5 12.02 -14.65 41.60
C ARG A 5 11.00 -13.50 41.65
N ARG A 6 11.22 -12.38 40.95
CA ARG A 6 10.31 -11.20 41.01
C ARG A 6 9.21 -11.18 39.94
N LEU A 7 9.11 -12.18 39.08
CA LEU A 7 8.10 -12.24 38.03
C LEU A 7 6.69 -12.61 38.53
N GLY A 8 6.47 -12.94 39.81
CA GLY A 8 5.16 -13.39 40.32
C GLY A 8 4.15 -12.29 40.68
N ASN A 9 4.60 -11.06 41.00
CA ASN A 9 3.80 -10.14 41.84
C ASN A 9 3.06 -9.00 41.12
N HIS A 10 3.06 -8.96 39.79
CA HIS A 10 2.34 -7.95 39.00
C HIS A 10 1.47 -8.63 37.95
N LEU A 11 0.35 -9.21 38.41
CA LEU A 11 -0.60 -9.96 37.57
C LEU A 11 -1.78 -9.04 37.22
N ILE A 12 -1.88 -8.67 35.95
CA ILE A 12 -3.10 -8.13 35.34
C ILE A 12 -3.92 -9.36 34.90
N SER A 13 -5.16 -9.49 35.35
CA SER A 13 -6.02 -10.64 35.01
C SER A 13 -6.49 -10.56 33.56
N VAL A 14 -6.27 -11.63 32.79
CA VAL A 14 -6.57 -11.72 31.34
C VAL A 14 -7.52 -12.91 31.10
N PRO A 15 -8.49 -12.81 30.16
CA PRO A 15 -9.51 -13.84 29.95
C PRO A 15 -9.00 -14.96 29.03
N ALA A 16 -8.22 -15.86 29.63
CA ALA A 16 -8.07 -17.29 29.33
C ALA A 16 -7.01 -17.73 30.35
N LYS A 17 -7.40 -18.48 31.40
CA LYS A 17 -6.53 -18.78 32.54
C LYS A 17 -5.41 -19.74 32.13
N VAL A 18 -4.42 -19.27 31.37
CA VAL A 18 -3.12 -19.91 31.34
C VAL A 18 -2.51 -19.66 32.72
N ASN A 19 -2.34 -20.71 33.52
CA ASN A 19 -1.76 -20.58 34.85
C ASN A 19 -0.37 -19.94 34.72
N THR A 20 -0.19 -18.76 35.33
CA THR A 20 1.02 -17.94 35.15
C THR A 20 2.28 -18.70 35.53
N HIS A 21 2.26 -19.43 36.65
CA HIS A 21 3.45 -20.14 37.10
C HIS A 21 3.77 -21.31 36.17
N GLU A 22 2.77 -22.10 35.81
CA GLU A 22 2.89 -23.23 34.88
C GLU A 22 3.42 -22.78 33.51
N PHE A 23 2.87 -21.69 32.97
CA PHE A 23 3.29 -21.12 31.69
C PHE A 23 4.73 -20.62 31.71
N VAL A 24 5.13 -19.90 32.76
CA VAL A 24 6.51 -19.42 32.90
C VAL A 24 7.47 -20.60 32.92
N GLN A 25 7.16 -21.65 33.69
CA GLN A 25 8.00 -22.85 33.73
C GLN A 25 8.03 -23.59 32.39
N ALA A 26 6.90 -23.71 31.71
CA ALA A 26 6.84 -24.32 30.38
C ALA A 26 7.72 -23.57 29.36
N CYS A 27 7.70 -22.23 29.37
CA CYS A 27 8.55 -21.41 28.50
C CYS A 27 10.05 -21.54 28.83
N ILE A 28 10.41 -21.65 30.12
CA ILE A 28 11.80 -21.83 30.54
C ILE A 28 12.31 -23.22 30.11
N SER A 29 11.54 -24.28 30.39
CA SER A 29 11.87 -25.65 29.96
C SER A 29 11.99 -25.73 28.44
N ALA A 30 11.02 -25.15 27.71
CA ALA A 30 11.04 -25.10 26.26
C ALA A 30 12.30 -24.43 25.71
N ARG A 31 12.80 -23.37 26.36
CA ARG A 31 14.05 -22.70 25.94
C ARG A 31 15.25 -23.62 26.06
N GLU A 32 15.38 -24.34 27.17
CA GLU A 32 16.48 -25.30 27.37
C GLU A 32 16.43 -26.40 26.32
N GLU A 33 15.26 -27.01 26.12
CA GLU A 33 15.04 -28.06 25.11
C GLU A 33 15.31 -27.58 23.67
N LEU A 34 14.88 -26.37 23.33
CA LEU A 34 15.13 -25.77 22.01
C LEU A 34 16.63 -25.52 21.79
N CYS A 35 17.34 -25.07 22.82
CA CYS A 35 18.78 -24.84 22.74
C CYS A 35 19.54 -26.14 22.52
N ASP A 36 19.18 -27.20 23.24
CA ASP A 36 19.80 -28.51 23.09
C ASP A 36 19.48 -29.14 21.72
N ALA A 37 18.24 -29.03 21.25
CA ALA A 37 17.80 -29.71 20.03
C ALA A 37 18.22 -29.00 18.73
N ILE A 38 18.31 -27.67 18.74
CA ILE A 38 18.57 -26.85 17.53
C ILE A 38 19.98 -26.23 17.57
N GLY A 39 20.70 -26.36 18.69
CA GLY A 39 22.06 -25.87 18.84
C GLY A 39 22.15 -24.36 19.14
N PHE A 40 21.09 -23.76 19.69
CA PHE A 40 21.17 -22.40 20.22
C PHE A 40 21.95 -22.38 21.53
N GLN A 41 22.65 -21.27 21.79
CA GLN A 41 23.35 -21.09 23.05
C GLN A 41 22.47 -20.31 24.02
N VAL A 42 22.06 -20.94 25.13
CA VAL A 42 21.17 -20.33 26.13
C VAL A 42 21.69 -18.98 26.63
N ASN A 43 23.01 -18.82 26.75
CA ASN A 43 23.67 -17.58 27.18
C ASN A 43 23.54 -16.42 26.18
N CYS A 44 23.21 -16.69 24.92
CA CYS A 44 22.93 -15.66 23.91
C CYS A 44 21.48 -15.16 23.99
N CYS A 45 20.57 -15.93 24.58
CA CYS A 45 19.17 -15.55 24.70
C CYS A 45 18.94 -14.62 25.89
N ASN A 46 18.34 -13.46 25.66
CA ASN A 46 18.13 -12.45 26.69
C ASN A 46 16.94 -12.83 27.61
N ASP A 47 17.18 -12.91 28.92
CA ASP A 47 16.13 -13.24 29.90
C ASP A 47 15.03 -12.17 30.02
N GLY A 48 15.40 -10.90 29.85
CA GLY A 48 14.46 -9.78 29.87
C GLY A 48 13.51 -9.80 28.67
N GLU A 49 14.04 -10.13 27.50
CA GLU A 49 13.27 -10.34 26.27
C GLU A 49 12.30 -11.52 26.42
N LEU A 50 12.77 -12.67 26.93
CA LEU A 50 11.91 -13.82 27.23
C LEU A 50 10.80 -13.43 28.20
N ALA A 51 11.12 -12.73 29.29
CA ALA A 51 10.13 -12.27 30.26
C ALA A 51 9.09 -11.33 29.62
N ALA A 52 9.52 -10.41 28.75
CA ALA A 52 8.62 -9.52 28.02
C ALA A 52 7.67 -10.31 27.10
N PHE A 53 8.19 -11.29 26.36
CA PHE A 53 7.39 -12.15 25.48
C PHE A 53 6.39 -13.00 26.26
N ILE A 54 6.81 -13.61 27.38
CA ILE A 54 5.90 -14.34 28.28
C ILE A 54 4.76 -13.43 28.75
N ARG A 55 5.07 -12.20 29.19
CA ARG A 55 4.02 -11.28 29.65
C ARG A 55 3.09 -10.85 28.53
N TYR A 56 3.62 -10.60 27.34
CA TYR A 56 2.81 -10.25 26.18
C TYR A 56 1.90 -11.41 25.76
N ALA A 57 2.42 -12.63 25.70
CA ALA A 57 1.66 -13.84 25.44
C ALA A 57 0.59 -14.13 26.49
N GLN A 58 0.84 -13.85 27.77
CA GLN A 58 -0.17 -13.95 28.82
C GLN A 58 -1.31 -12.97 28.63
N ALA A 59 -1.01 -11.75 28.18
CA ALA A 59 -2.01 -10.72 27.93
C ALA A 59 -2.80 -10.94 26.62
N PHE A 60 -2.15 -11.50 25.61
CA PHE A 60 -2.70 -11.64 24.26
C PHE A 60 -2.35 -13.01 23.65
N PRO A 61 -2.82 -14.13 24.24
CA PRO A 61 -2.33 -15.46 23.87
C PRO A 61 -2.66 -15.84 22.43
N THR A 62 -3.85 -15.47 21.94
CA THR A 62 -4.31 -15.80 20.58
C THR A 62 -3.76 -14.87 19.49
N THR A 63 -3.10 -13.77 19.87
CA THR A 63 -2.54 -12.79 18.94
C THR A 63 -1.06 -12.51 19.20
N PHE A 64 -0.36 -13.45 19.84
CA PHE A 64 1.03 -13.30 20.21
C PHE A 64 1.94 -13.22 18.97
N LEU A 65 2.50 -12.03 18.74
CA LEU A 65 3.50 -11.73 17.71
C LEU A 65 4.67 -10.98 18.35
N ALA A 66 5.88 -11.51 18.22
CA ALA A 66 7.04 -11.02 18.97
C ALA A 66 7.95 -10.10 18.15
N LEU A 67 8.39 -8.96 18.71
CA LEU A 67 9.47 -8.15 18.15
C LEU A 67 10.81 -8.78 18.51
N VAL A 68 11.52 -9.36 17.54
CA VAL A 68 12.65 -10.27 17.82
C VAL A 68 14.03 -9.64 17.66
N ASP A 69 14.13 -8.40 17.23
CA ASP A 69 15.40 -7.73 16.91
C ASP A 69 15.81 -6.68 17.96
N THR A 70 15.34 -6.81 19.20
CA THR A 70 15.69 -5.89 20.29
C THR A 70 17.17 -6.01 20.70
N TYR A 71 17.68 -7.25 20.74
CA TYR A 71 19.07 -7.54 21.12
C TYR A 71 19.84 -8.21 19.98
N GLU A 72 19.39 -9.40 19.58
CA GLU A 72 19.94 -10.16 18.45
C GLU A 72 18.86 -11.08 17.91
N THR A 73 18.59 -10.99 16.60
CA THR A 73 17.42 -11.61 15.97
C THR A 73 17.44 -13.13 16.03
N ILE A 74 18.55 -13.76 15.65
CA ILE A 74 18.63 -15.21 15.40
C ILE A 74 19.06 -15.98 16.65
N LEU A 75 19.89 -15.37 17.49
CA LEU A 75 20.49 -15.97 18.68
C LEU A 75 19.71 -15.65 19.95
N SER A 76 18.86 -14.62 19.96
CA SER A 76 18.03 -14.25 21.13
C SER A 76 16.54 -14.23 20.81
N GLY A 77 16.09 -13.35 19.93
CA GLY A 77 14.66 -13.09 19.75
C GLY A 77 13.89 -14.26 19.16
N VAL A 78 14.40 -14.88 18.09
CA VAL A 78 13.79 -16.07 17.48
C VAL A 78 13.73 -17.24 18.46
N PRO A 79 14.82 -17.64 19.17
CA PRO A 79 14.75 -18.67 20.20
C PRO A 79 13.76 -18.34 21.33
N ASN A 80 13.74 -17.10 21.81
CA ASN A 80 12.81 -16.66 22.84
C ASN A 80 11.34 -16.73 22.37
N TYR A 81 11.06 -16.32 21.13
CA TYR A 81 9.74 -16.47 20.52
C TYR A 81 9.30 -17.93 20.45
N LEU A 82 10.17 -18.82 19.98
CA LEU A 82 9.89 -20.26 19.88
C LEU A 82 9.63 -20.89 21.25
N SER A 83 10.40 -20.48 22.25
CA SER A 83 10.24 -20.93 23.64
C SER A 83 8.85 -20.57 24.18
N VAL A 84 8.41 -19.33 23.94
CA VAL A 84 7.08 -18.86 24.35
C VAL A 84 5.97 -19.54 23.54
N ALA A 85 6.17 -19.71 22.23
CA ALA A 85 5.21 -20.37 21.36
C ALA A 85 5.01 -21.85 21.74
N LEU A 86 6.09 -22.58 22.06
CA LEU A 86 6.03 -23.97 22.51
C LEU A 86 5.39 -24.07 23.89
N GLY A 87 5.71 -23.16 24.81
CA GLY A 87 5.04 -23.06 26.11
C GLY A 87 3.52 -22.81 25.97
N LEU A 88 3.10 -21.92 25.05
CA LEU A 88 1.68 -21.64 24.79
C LEU A 88 0.98 -22.87 24.23
N TRP A 89 1.64 -23.58 23.31
CA TRP A 89 1.13 -24.80 22.73
C TRP A 89 0.95 -25.90 23.78
N ARG A 90 1.96 -26.14 24.62
CA ARG A 90 1.93 -27.20 25.64
C ARG A 90 0.89 -26.95 26.74
N VAL A 91 0.76 -25.71 27.21
CA VAL A 91 -0.12 -25.38 28.34
C VAL A 91 -1.56 -25.12 27.90
N ALA A 92 -1.77 -24.57 26.69
CA ALA A 92 -3.08 -24.09 26.27
C ALA A 92 -3.52 -24.55 24.87
N GLY A 93 -2.67 -25.24 24.10
CA GLY A 93 -2.96 -25.61 22.71
C GLY A 93 -3.12 -24.40 21.77
N ILE A 94 -2.59 -23.23 22.16
CA ILE A 94 -2.75 -21.98 21.41
C ILE A 94 -1.58 -21.81 20.45
N GLN A 95 -1.89 -21.48 19.19
CA GLN A 95 -0.89 -21.21 18.16
C GLN A 95 -0.45 -19.76 18.20
N ALA A 96 0.85 -19.52 18.37
CA ALA A 96 1.45 -18.20 18.22
C ALA A 96 1.33 -17.69 16.77
N VAL A 97 1.26 -16.38 16.59
CA VAL A 97 1.02 -15.77 15.26
C VAL A 97 2.31 -15.65 14.45
N GLY A 98 3.39 -15.14 15.04
CA GLY A 98 4.61 -14.87 14.29
C GLY A 98 5.61 -13.94 14.96
N ILE A 99 6.50 -13.38 14.15
CA ILE A 99 7.55 -12.43 14.56
C ILE A 99 7.48 -11.13 13.75
N ARG A 100 8.03 -10.05 14.32
CA ARG A 100 8.32 -8.79 13.63
C ARG A 100 9.82 -8.56 13.54
N LEU A 101 10.30 -8.24 12.34
CA LEU A 101 11.64 -7.74 12.05
C LEU A 101 11.55 -6.24 11.77
N ASP A 102 12.38 -5.42 12.42
CA ASP A 102 12.32 -3.96 12.37
C ASP A 102 13.71 -3.33 12.13
N SER A 103 14.71 -4.14 11.75
CA SER A 103 16.08 -3.71 11.50
C SER A 103 16.89 -4.81 10.81
N GLY A 104 18.09 -4.44 10.33
CA GLY A 104 19.02 -5.37 9.66
C GLY A 104 18.62 -5.71 8.22
N ASP A 105 19.25 -6.74 7.67
CA ASP A 105 18.92 -7.28 6.35
C ASP A 105 17.65 -8.13 6.45
N LEU A 106 16.51 -7.52 6.13
CA LEU A 106 15.18 -8.14 6.25
C LEU A 106 15.04 -9.42 5.41
N ALA A 107 15.64 -9.48 4.22
CA ALA A 107 15.57 -10.65 3.36
C ALA A 107 16.33 -11.82 3.99
N TYR A 108 17.60 -11.58 4.34
CA TYR A 108 18.44 -12.57 4.99
C TYR A 108 17.83 -13.06 6.31
N LEU A 109 17.44 -12.14 7.19
CA LEU A 109 16.91 -12.46 8.52
C LEU A 109 15.58 -13.22 8.42
N SER A 110 14.71 -12.87 7.46
CA SER A 110 13.46 -13.61 7.26
C SER A 110 13.68 -15.06 6.83
N MET A 111 14.65 -15.30 5.93
CA MET A 111 14.98 -16.66 5.50
C MET A 111 15.58 -17.47 6.63
N ARG A 112 16.53 -16.89 7.39
CA ARG A 112 17.11 -17.57 8.56
C ARG A 112 16.07 -17.90 9.62
N ALA A 113 15.15 -16.97 9.91
CA ALA A 113 14.04 -17.25 10.82
C ALA A 113 13.15 -18.40 10.29
N ARG A 114 12.85 -18.43 8.98
CA ARG A 114 12.06 -19.51 8.37
C ARG A 114 12.76 -20.87 8.40
N GLU A 115 14.07 -20.90 8.20
CA GLU A 115 14.88 -22.12 8.34
C GLU A 115 14.77 -22.65 9.77
N VAL A 116 14.98 -21.79 10.77
CA VAL A 116 14.84 -22.17 12.18
C VAL A 116 13.42 -22.66 12.49
N PHE A 117 12.38 -21.99 11.98
CA PHE A 117 11.00 -22.43 12.17
C PHE A 117 10.74 -23.81 11.58
N SER A 118 11.27 -24.09 10.40
CA SER A 118 11.14 -25.39 9.74
C SER A 118 11.84 -26.49 10.54
N THR A 119 13.09 -26.26 10.96
CA THR A 119 13.84 -27.19 11.80
C THR A 119 13.13 -27.45 13.13
N THR A 120 12.61 -26.39 13.77
CA THR A 120 11.86 -26.53 15.03
C THR A 120 10.59 -27.36 14.84
N ALA A 121 9.87 -27.14 13.75
CA ALA A 121 8.65 -27.89 13.43
C ALA A 121 8.92 -29.38 13.25
N GLU A 122 10.08 -29.74 12.66
CA GLU A 122 10.51 -31.13 12.48
C GLU A 122 10.91 -31.77 13.83
N VAL A 123 11.72 -31.08 14.63
CA VAL A 123 12.17 -31.56 15.94
C VAL A 123 11.00 -31.85 16.88
N PHE A 124 10.02 -30.94 16.94
CA PHE A 124 8.87 -31.04 17.84
C PHE A 124 7.61 -31.57 17.12
N ALA A 125 7.77 -32.27 15.99
CA ALA A 125 6.66 -32.79 15.20
C ALA A 125 5.76 -33.74 16.00
N ASN A 126 6.35 -34.59 16.84
CA ASN A 126 5.63 -35.55 17.69
C ASN A 126 4.72 -34.88 18.74
N GLU A 127 4.96 -33.61 19.04
CA GLU A 127 4.14 -32.82 19.97
C GLU A 127 3.04 -32.04 19.24
N GLY A 128 2.92 -32.16 17.92
CA GLY A 128 1.97 -31.39 17.12
C GLY A 128 2.39 -29.93 16.88
N PHE A 129 3.63 -29.56 17.18
CA PHE A 129 4.15 -28.19 17.05
C PHE A 129 4.50 -27.79 15.59
N GLN A 130 4.06 -28.57 14.61
CA GLN A 130 4.38 -28.39 13.19
C GLN A 130 3.89 -27.05 12.61
N PHE A 131 2.86 -26.44 13.22
CA PHE A 131 2.32 -25.16 12.77
C PHE A 131 3.36 -24.02 12.81
N ILE A 132 4.40 -24.14 13.65
CA ILE A 132 5.42 -23.11 13.83
C ILE A 132 6.21 -22.84 12.53
N ALA A 133 6.32 -23.85 11.64
CA ALA A 133 6.92 -23.67 10.31
C ALA A 133 6.22 -22.57 9.48
N ARG A 134 4.94 -22.32 9.75
CA ARG A 134 4.09 -21.32 9.08
C ARG A 134 3.88 -20.05 9.89
N SER A 135 4.64 -19.85 10.97
CA SER A 135 4.62 -18.59 11.73
C SER A 135 4.85 -17.40 10.81
N ARG A 136 4.04 -16.34 10.98
CA ARG A 136 4.11 -15.16 10.12
C ARG A 136 5.40 -14.38 10.39
N ILE A 137 6.02 -13.87 9.34
CA ILE A 137 7.16 -12.96 9.43
C ILE A 137 6.69 -11.60 8.92
N VAL A 138 6.57 -10.63 9.84
CA VAL A 138 6.21 -9.26 9.51
C VAL A 138 7.49 -8.42 9.47
N ALA A 139 7.69 -7.64 8.43
CA ALA A 139 8.80 -6.69 8.36
C ALA A 139 8.29 -5.26 8.43
N SER A 140 8.90 -4.45 9.27
CA SER A 140 8.79 -2.98 9.29
C SER A 140 10.21 -2.38 9.22
N ASN A 141 10.31 -1.05 9.22
CA ASN A 141 11.53 -0.22 9.16
C ASN A 141 11.79 0.47 7.82
N ASP A 142 11.43 1.76 7.73
CA ASP A 142 11.70 2.65 6.59
C ASP A 142 11.47 2.06 5.20
N ILE A 143 10.51 1.13 5.11
CA ILE A 143 10.14 0.47 3.88
C ILE A 143 9.52 1.52 2.95
N ASN A 144 10.09 1.64 1.75
CA ASN A 144 9.60 2.47 0.66
C ASN A 144 9.42 1.62 -0.60
N GLU A 145 8.95 2.22 -1.69
CA GLU A 145 8.71 1.51 -2.95
C GLU A 145 9.98 0.83 -3.49
N ALA A 146 11.14 1.49 -3.44
CA ALA A 146 12.40 0.92 -3.92
C ALA A 146 12.84 -0.30 -3.10
N VAL A 147 12.67 -0.25 -1.78
CA VAL A 147 12.94 -1.39 -0.88
C VAL A 147 11.98 -2.53 -1.16
N LEU A 148 10.69 -2.27 -1.38
CA LEU A 148 9.72 -3.31 -1.74
C LEU A 148 10.05 -3.99 -3.07
N LEU A 149 10.45 -3.21 -4.08
CA LEU A 149 10.87 -3.77 -5.38
C LEU A 149 12.13 -4.62 -5.24
N SER A 150 13.12 -4.12 -4.50
CA SER A 150 14.35 -4.88 -4.19
C SER A 150 14.04 -6.19 -3.46
N LEU A 151 13.15 -6.15 -2.45
CA LEU A 151 12.70 -7.34 -1.74
C LEU A 151 11.95 -8.28 -2.68
N HIS A 152 11.09 -7.78 -3.57
CA HIS A 152 10.39 -8.62 -4.54
C HIS A 152 11.31 -9.38 -5.49
N ASP A 153 12.46 -8.78 -5.86
CA ASP A 153 13.42 -9.36 -6.79
C ASP A 153 14.40 -10.35 -6.14
N GLN A 154 14.42 -10.45 -4.80
CA GLN A 154 15.29 -11.35 -4.06
C GLN A 154 14.51 -12.38 -3.23
N PRO A 155 15.10 -13.53 -2.86
CA PRO A 155 14.44 -14.48 -2.00
C PRO A 155 14.23 -13.90 -0.60
N HIS A 156 13.01 -13.95 -0.08
CA HIS A 156 12.68 -13.63 1.30
C HIS A 156 11.53 -14.50 1.80
N SER A 157 11.34 -14.56 3.11
CA SER A 157 10.24 -15.30 3.78
C SER A 157 9.26 -14.40 4.53
N ILE A 158 9.28 -13.09 4.25
CA ILE A 158 8.37 -12.07 4.80
C ILE A 158 6.95 -12.26 4.24
N ASP A 159 5.96 -12.34 5.14
CA ASP A 159 4.54 -12.53 4.82
C ASP A 159 3.76 -11.21 4.78
N SER A 160 4.24 -10.16 5.46
CA SER A 160 3.57 -8.86 5.53
C SER A 160 4.56 -7.72 5.77
N PHE A 161 4.27 -6.55 5.19
CA PHE A 161 5.06 -5.34 5.34
C PHE A 161 4.29 -4.27 6.14
N GLY A 162 4.90 -3.74 7.20
CA GLY A 162 4.43 -2.59 7.96
C GLY A 162 5.10 -1.32 7.47
N ILE A 163 4.35 -0.49 6.74
CA ILE A 163 4.86 0.76 6.13
C ILE A 163 4.25 1.95 6.85
N GLY A 164 5.09 2.76 7.50
CA GLY A 164 4.69 3.96 8.22
C GLY A 164 4.94 5.24 7.41
N THR A 165 6.03 5.94 7.75
CA THR A 165 6.36 7.30 7.28
C THR A 165 6.24 7.48 5.78
N ASN A 166 6.84 6.60 4.98
CA ASN A 166 6.84 6.71 3.52
C ASN A 166 5.43 6.73 2.91
N LEU A 167 4.52 5.91 3.45
CA LEU A 167 3.15 5.80 2.95
C LEU A 167 2.27 6.97 3.42
N VAL A 168 2.34 7.33 4.71
CA VAL A 168 1.45 8.35 5.29
C VAL A 168 1.82 9.77 4.86
N THR A 169 3.12 10.04 4.68
CA THR A 169 3.60 11.38 4.30
C THR A 169 3.76 11.56 2.79
N CYS A 170 3.59 10.49 2.00
CA CYS A 170 3.92 10.47 0.58
C CYS A 170 5.34 11.01 0.33
N GLN A 171 6.34 10.54 1.09
CA GLN A 171 7.64 11.21 1.23
C GLN A 171 8.34 11.58 -0.10
N ALA A 172 8.19 10.78 -1.16
CA ALA A 172 8.75 11.07 -2.48
C ALA A 172 8.10 12.29 -3.16
N GLN A 173 6.79 12.50 -2.93
CA GLN A 173 6.03 13.63 -3.44
C GLN A 173 4.88 13.97 -2.46
N PRO A 174 5.14 14.79 -1.43
CA PRO A 174 4.17 15.04 -0.35
C PRO A 174 2.98 15.90 -0.79
N ALA A 175 3.00 16.43 -2.01
CA ALA A 175 1.93 17.25 -2.56
C ALA A 175 1.64 16.87 -4.02
N LEU A 176 0.35 16.72 -4.36
CA LEU A 176 -0.10 16.42 -5.71
C LEU A 176 -0.07 17.65 -6.64
N GLY A 177 -0.13 18.87 -6.10
CA GLY A 177 -0.15 20.10 -6.90
C GLY A 177 -1.53 20.46 -7.47
N MET A 178 -2.61 20.02 -6.83
CA MET A 178 -3.99 20.31 -7.25
C MET A 178 -4.29 21.81 -7.21
N VAL A 179 -5.08 22.29 -8.18
CA VAL A 179 -5.51 23.68 -8.27
C VAL A 179 -7.02 23.79 -8.47
N TYR A 180 -7.61 24.85 -7.93
CA TYR A 180 -8.97 25.27 -8.23
C TYR A 180 -8.92 26.55 -9.08
N LYS A 181 -9.65 26.59 -10.19
CA LYS A 181 -9.67 27.70 -11.14
C LYS A 181 -11.08 27.98 -11.63
N LEU A 182 -11.45 29.25 -11.70
CA LEU A 182 -12.65 29.70 -12.40
C LEU A 182 -12.43 29.52 -13.91
N VAL A 183 -13.33 28.77 -14.55
CA VAL A 183 -13.27 28.49 -16.00
C VAL A 183 -14.35 29.23 -16.78
N GLU A 184 -15.43 29.64 -16.10
CA GLU A 184 -16.58 30.31 -16.70
C GLU A 184 -17.31 31.16 -15.66
N LEU A 185 -17.84 32.30 -16.06
CA LEU A 185 -18.65 33.18 -15.22
C LEU A 185 -19.73 33.85 -16.06
N ASN A 186 -21.01 33.69 -15.68
CA ASN A 186 -22.17 34.20 -16.41
C ASN A 186 -22.13 33.77 -17.89
N ASP A 187 -21.90 32.47 -18.13
CA ASP A 187 -21.78 31.86 -19.46
C ASP A 187 -20.63 32.46 -20.32
N GLN A 188 -19.71 33.21 -19.71
CA GLN A 188 -18.52 33.75 -20.37
C GLN A 188 -17.28 32.95 -19.94
N PRO A 189 -16.56 32.33 -20.89
CA PRO A 189 -15.34 31.60 -20.59
C PRO A 189 -14.27 32.49 -19.94
N ARG A 190 -13.48 31.94 -19.03
CA ARG A 190 -12.40 32.63 -18.32
C ARG A 190 -11.10 31.85 -18.44
N MET A 191 -10.02 32.56 -18.78
CA MET A 191 -8.68 32.00 -18.88
C MET A 191 -7.70 32.85 -18.08
N LYS A 192 -6.87 32.20 -17.28
CA LYS A 192 -5.69 32.81 -16.69
C LYS A 192 -4.49 32.53 -17.59
N LEU A 193 -3.85 33.60 -18.08
CA LEU A 193 -2.58 33.49 -18.81
C LEU A 193 -1.42 33.26 -17.84
N SER A 194 -0.37 32.63 -18.36
CA SER A 194 0.87 32.31 -17.66
C SER A 194 2.03 32.48 -18.64
N GLN A 195 3.22 32.82 -18.12
CA GLN A 195 4.45 32.85 -18.93
C GLN A 195 4.83 31.44 -19.41
N ASP A 196 4.50 30.43 -18.62
CA ASP A 196 4.58 29.02 -18.99
C ASP A 196 3.26 28.61 -19.66
N PHE A 197 3.35 28.23 -20.94
CA PHE A 197 2.20 27.92 -21.79
C PHE A 197 1.38 26.73 -21.27
N GLU A 198 2.03 25.76 -20.62
CA GLU A 198 1.38 24.56 -20.07
C GLU A 198 0.62 24.85 -18.77
N LYS A 199 0.94 25.96 -18.09
CA LYS A 199 0.30 26.38 -16.82
C LYS A 199 -0.88 27.32 -17.02
N GLN A 200 -1.38 27.44 -18.24
CA GLN A 200 -2.50 28.31 -18.56
C GLN A 200 -3.83 27.67 -18.19
N GLY A 201 -4.80 28.50 -17.82
CA GLY A 201 -6.14 28.02 -17.50
C GLY A 201 -6.84 27.49 -18.76
N ILE A 202 -7.49 26.34 -18.66
CA ILE A 202 -8.36 25.81 -19.72
C ILE A 202 -9.78 26.36 -19.49
N PRO A 203 -10.31 27.20 -20.41
CA PRO A 203 -11.55 27.94 -20.20
C PRO A 203 -12.79 27.04 -20.37
N SER A 204 -13.96 27.66 -20.11
CA SER A 204 -15.34 27.13 -20.22
C SER A 204 -15.67 25.91 -19.37
N ARG A 205 -16.97 25.61 -19.28
CA ARG A 205 -17.46 24.32 -18.79
C ARG A 205 -17.06 23.18 -19.73
N LYS A 206 -16.75 22.02 -19.16
CA LYS A 206 -16.14 20.89 -19.87
C LYS A 206 -16.73 19.57 -19.44
N ALA A 207 -16.86 18.66 -20.41
CA ALA A 207 -17.08 17.23 -20.20
C ALA A 207 -15.78 16.46 -20.46
N VAL A 208 -15.60 15.33 -19.76
CA VAL A 208 -14.43 14.46 -19.92
C VAL A 208 -14.90 13.02 -20.06
N TYR A 209 -14.35 12.34 -21.07
CA TYR A 209 -14.68 10.95 -21.39
C TYR A 209 -13.41 10.12 -21.51
N ARG A 210 -13.47 8.86 -21.09
CA ARG A 210 -12.45 7.85 -21.37
C ARG A 210 -12.85 7.04 -22.59
N LEU A 211 -11.94 6.92 -23.54
CA LEU A 211 -12.12 6.15 -24.77
C LEU A 211 -11.43 4.79 -24.65
N TYR A 212 -12.19 3.72 -24.86
CA TYR A 212 -11.69 2.35 -24.78
C TYR A 212 -11.55 1.71 -26.15
N GLY A 213 -10.51 0.90 -26.32
CA GLY A 213 -10.23 0.12 -27.52
C GLY A 213 -11.05 -1.16 -27.63
N GLN A 214 -10.84 -1.89 -28.73
CA GLN A 214 -11.48 -3.18 -28.97
C GLN A 214 -11.02 -4.27 -27.99
N ASP A 215 -9.82 -4.12 -27.46
CA ASP A 215 -9.23 -4.95 -26.42
C ASP A 215 -9.76 -4.64 -25.00
N GLY A 216 -10.70 -3.70 -24.88
CA GLY A 216 -11.24 -3.24 -23.60
C GLY A 216 -10.28 -2.35 -22.81
N MET A 217 -9.15 -1.94 -23.40
CA MET A 217 -8.15 -1.12 -22.73
C MET A 217 -8.43 0.38 -22.95
N ALA A 218 -8.16 1.18 -21.93
CA ALA A 218 -8.21 2.63 -22.00
C ALA A 218 -7.14 3.16 -22.96
N ILE A 219 -7.55 3.91 -23.98
CA ILE A 219 -6.65 4.48 -25.00
C ILE A 219 -6.18 5.88 -24.58
N LEU A 220 -7.14 6.75 -24.24
CA LEU A 220 -6.93 8.13 -23.84
C LEU A 220 -8.18 8.70 -23.15
N ASP A 221 -7.99 9.78 -22.40
CA ASP A 221 -9.08 10.62 -21.91
C ASP A 221 -9.23 11.85 -22.84
N ILE A 222 -10.45 12.12 -23.27
CA ILE A 222 -10.80 13.25 -24.13
C ILE A 222 -11.61 14.28 -23.33
N MET A 223 -11.19 15.53 -23.43
CA MET A 223 -11.84 16.71 -22.86
C MET A 223 -12.51 17.51 -23.97
N GLN A 224 -13.75 17.93 -23.74
CA GLN A 224 -14.52 18.72 -24.70
C GLN A 224 -15.41 19.73 -23.97
N GLY A 225 -15.99 20.69 -24.69
CA GLY A 225 -17.02 21.57 -24.16
C GLY A 225 -18.22 20.76 -23.65
N GLU A 226 -18.87 21.24 -22.60
CA GLU A 226 -20.03 20.53 -22.02
C GLU A 226 -21.22 20.43 -22.99
N GLU A 227 -21.37 21.42 -23.88
CA GLU A 227 -22.42 21.47 -24.90
C GLU A 227 -22.06 20.67 -26.18
N GLU A 228 -20.83 20.16 -26.30
CA GLU A 228 -20.44 19.33 -27.44
C GLU A 228 -21.07 17.94 -27.33
N PRO A 229 -21.56 17.36 -28.44
CA PRO A 229 -22.06 15.99 -28.45
C PRO A 229 -21.04 15.02 -27.86
N ALA A 230 -21.50 14.13 -26.98
CA ALA A 230 -20.63 13.10 -26.39
C ALA A 230 -20.05 12.20 -27.50
N PRO A 231 -18.78 11.75 -27.38
CA PRO A 231 -18.26 10.75 -28.29
C PRO A 231 -19.10 9.47 -28.23
N GLU A 232 -19.38 8.88 -29.38
CA GLU A 232 -20.15 7.65 -29.46
C GLU A 232 -19.25 6.44 -29.72
N PRO A 233 -19.61 5.26 -29.18
CA PRO A 233 -19.02 4.00 -29.62
C PRO A 233 -19.09 3.85 -31.14
N ASP A 234 -18.05 3.24 -31.72
CA ASP A 234 -17.93 2.95 -33.15
C ASP A 234 -17.86 4.16 -34.08
N HIS A 235 -17.80 5.38 -33.53
CA HIS A 235 -17.65 6.61 -34.29
C HIS A 235 -16.24 7.17 -34.18
N LYS A 236 -15.71 7.68 -35.30
CA LYS A 236 -14.33 8.17 -35.37
C LYS A 236 -14.23 9.56 -34.74
N VAL A 237 -13.37 9.70 -33.74
CA VAL A 237 -13.09 10.94 -33.01
C VAL A 237 -11.68 11.43 -33.36
N PHE A 238 -11.53 12.73 -33.64
CA PHE A 238 -10.22 13.34 -33.83
C PHE A 238 -9.72 13.94 -32.52
N CYS A 239 -8.69 13.33 -31.93
CA CYS A 239 -8.16 13.68 -30.62
C CYS A 239 -6.85 14.47 -30.79
N ARG A 240 -6.79 15.65 -30.16
CA ARG A 240 -5.64 16.57 -30.25
C ARG A 240 -5.11 16.94 -28.87
N HIS A 241 -3.80 16.88 -28.67
CA HIS A 241 -3.18 17.37 -27.45
C HIS A 241 -3.16 18.91 -27.45
N LEU A 242 -3.56 19.55 -26.34
CA LEU A 242 -3.71 21.02 -26.27
C LEU A 242 -2.41 21.79 -26.50
N PHE A 243 -1.29 21.26 -26.01
CA PHE A 243 0.00 21.97 -25.96
C PHE A 243 1.05 21.41 -26.93
N ASP A 244 0.73 20.35 -27.68
CA ASP A 244 1.68 19.69 -28.59
C ASP A 244 0.97 19.23 -29.87
N ASP A 245 1.13 20.02 -30.93
CA ASP A 245 0.42 19.82 -32.20
C ASP A 245 0.83 18.54 -32.94
N GLN A 246 1.98 17.98 -32.61
CA GLN A 246 2.43 16.72 -33.20
C GLN A 246 1.68 15.53 -32.57
N LYS A 247 1.19 15.67 -31.34
CA LYS A 247 0.40 14.65 -30.64
C LYS A 247 -1.07 14.75 -31.02
N ARG A 248 -1.43 14.09 -32.11
CA ARG A 248 -2.81 13.98 -32.62
C ARG A 248 -3.07 12.60 -33.20
N CYS A 249 -4.29 12.12 -33.04
CA CYS A 249 -4.69 10.81 -33.55
C CYS A 249 -6.20 10.73 -33.80
N TYR A 250 -6.60 9.75 -34.59
CA TYR A 250 -8.01 9.35 -34.65
C TYR A 250 -8.23 8.13 -33.78
N VAL A 251 -9.33 8.12 -33.03
CA VAL A 251 -9.77 6.99 -32.21
C VAL A 251 -11.18 6.62 -32.62
N THR A 252 -11.43 5.34 -32.85
CA THR A 252 -12.79 4.77 -32.96
C THR A 252 -13.00 3.90 -31.73
N PRO A 253 -13.61 4.44 -30.66
CA PRO A 253 -13.72 3.74 -29.39
C PRO A 253 -14.80 2.65 -29.46
N ARG A 254 -14.64 1.55 -28.73
CA ARG A 254 -15.72 0.55 -28.53
C ARG A 254 -16.59 0.83 -27.32
N LYS A 255 -16.03 1.54 -26.34
CA LYS A 255 -16.75 2.02 -25.16
C LYS A 255 -16.29 3.44 -24.90
N VAL A 256 -17.26 4.28 -24.55
CA VAL A 256 -17.05 5.65 -24.09
C VAL A 256 -17.60 5.75 -22.68
N GLU A 257 -16.79 6.26 -21.75
CA GLU A 257 -17.17 6.38 -20.34
C GLU A 257 -17.07 7.82 -19.87
N PRO A 258 -18.17 8.45 -19.41
CA PRO A 258 -18.09 9.78 -18.80
C PRO A 258 -17.36 9.71 -17.45
N LEU A 259 -16.37 10.59 -17.25
CA LEU A 259 -15.55 10.61 -16.04
C LEU A 259 -16.05 11.59 -14.97
N LEU A 260 -16.75 12.65 -15.39
CA LEU A 260 -17.36 13.62 -14.47
C LEU A 260 -18.82 13.23 -14.24
N VAL A 261 -19.15 12.86 -13.01
CA VAL A 261 -20.51 12.50 -12.57
C VAL A 261 -20.99 13.50 -11.54
N CYS A 262 -22.23 13.97 -11.67
CA CYS A 262 -22.83 14.88 -10.70
C CYS A 262 -23.06 14.15 -9.36
N VAL A 263 -22.26 14.51 -8.34
CA VAL A 263 -22.35 13.94 -6.98
C VAL A 263 -23.24 14.74 -6.04
N TRP A 264 -23.47 16.02 -6.36
CA TRP A 264 -24.28 16.92 -5.57
C TRP A 264 -24.91 17.98 -6.49
N LYS A 265 -26.24 18.03 -6.53
CA LYS A 265 -27.00 18.94 -7.37
C LYS A 265 -27.83 19.88 -6.52
N ASP A 266 -27.67 21.19 -6.75
CA ASP A 266 -28.48 22.27 -6.16
C ASP A 266 -28.62 22.26 -4.63
N GLY A 267 -27.67 21.65 -3.91
CA GLY A 267 -27.69 21.62 -2.44
C GLY A 267 -28.79 20.80 -1.78
N SER A 268 -29.73 20.26 -2.55
CA SER A 268 -31.00 19.71 -2.08
C SER A 268 -31.05 18.18 -2.08
N GLU A 269 -30.24 17.54 -2.91
CA GLU A 269 -30.05 16.10 -2.89
C GLU A 269 -28.91 15.71 -1.93
N GLY A 270 -29.04 14.55 -1.28
CA GLY A 270 -27.95 13.98 -0.48
C GLY A 270 -26.72 13.71 -1.35
N LEU A 271 -25.53 13.86 -0.76
CA LEU A 271 -24.26 13.60 -1.45
C LEU A 271 -24.22 12.16 -1.94
N ARG A 272 -24.12 11.97 -3.26
CA ARG A 272 -23.93 10.65 -3.86
C ARG A 272 -22.46 10.29 -3.78
N GLY A 273 -22.15 9.15 -3.19
CA GLY A 273 -20.78 8.68 -3.01
C GLY A 273 -20.73 7.17 -2.92
N TRP A 274 -19.51 6.65 -2.91
CA TRP A 274 -19.26 5.23 -2.75
C TRP A 274 -18.81 4.94 -1.33
N ASP A 275 -19.22 3.79 -0.79
CA ASP A 275 -18.57 3.25 0.39
C ASP A 275 -17.14 2.76 0.04
N ILE A 276 -16.34 2.53 1.08
CA ILE A 276 -14.92 2.17 0.90
C ILE A 276 -14.72 0.84 0.17
N HIS A 277 -15.65 -0.11 0.27
CA HIS A 277 -15.54 -1.41 -0.41
C HIS A 277 -15.85 -1.25 -1.90
N SER A 278 -16.93 -0.55 -2.24
CA SER A 278 -17.28 -0.23 -3.62
C SER A 278 -16.19 0.60 -4.31
N ALA A 279 -15.58 1.56 -3.60
CA ALA A 279 -14.47 2.34 -4.14
C ALA A 279 -13.22 1.51 -4.41
N LYS A 280 -12.90 0.56 -3.51
CA LYS A 280 -11.80 -0.37 -3.70
C LYS A 280 -12.05 -1.32 -4.89
N GLU A 281 -13.26 -1.85 -5.01
CA GLU A 281 -13.63 -2.72 -6.13
C GLU A 281 -13.54 -1.98 -7.46
N HIS A 282 -14.09 -0.78 -7.54
CA HIS A 282 -13.98 0.05 -8.73
C HIS A 282 -12.51 0.36 -9.08
N PHE A 283 -11.66 0.70 -8.11
CA PHE A 283 -10.24 0.91 -8.37
C PHE A 283 -9.58 -0.33 -8.98
N ASN A 284 -9.87 -1.52 -8.43
CA ASN A 284 -9.31 -2.77 -8.92
C ASN A 284 -9.78 -3.10 -10.35
N GLU A 285 -11.05 -2.91 -10.66
CA GLU A 285 -11.58 -3.12 -12.00
C GLU A 285 -11.03 -2.09 -12.99
N SER A 286 -11.06 -0.80 -12.63
CA SER A 286 -10.51 0.27 -13.46
C SER A 286 -9.03 0.05 -13.77
N ARG A 287 -8.21 -0.37 -12.79
CA ARG A 287 -6.79 -0.66 -12.99
C ARG A 287 -6.55 -1.76 -14.03
N LYS A 288 -7.41 -2.78 -14.13
CA LYS A 288 -7.29 -3.84 -15.14
C LYS A 288 -7.51 -3.36 -16.57
N THR A 289 -8.20 -2.22 -16.74
CA THR A 289 -8.46 -1.62 -18.04
C THR A 289 -7.29 -0.79 -18.58
N PHE A 290 -6.21 -0.63 -17.83
CA PHE A 290 -5.02 0.05 -18.30
C PHE A 290 -3.97 -0.96 -18.79
N ARG A 291 -3.31 -0.61 -19.87
CA ARG A 291 -2.11 -1.35 -20.31
C ARG A 291 -1.03 -1.29 -19.23
N LYS A 292 -0.30 -2.40 -19.09
CA LYS A 292 0.74 -2.56 -18.06
C LYS A 292 1.86 -1.50 -18.13
N ASP A 293 2.13 -0.94 -19.31
CA ASP A 293 3.16 0.09 -19.48
C ASP A 293 2.80 1.45 -18.87
N HIS A 294 1.51 1.74 -18.64
CA HIS A 294 1.08 2.91 -17.85
C HIS A 294 1.23 2.69 -16.34
N LEU A 295 1.22 1.43 -15.90
CA LEU A 295 1.16 1.06 -14.47
C LEU A 295 2.51 0.65 -13.89
N ARG A 296 3.57 0.60 -14.71
CA ARG A 296 4.89 0.19 -14.24
C ARG A 296 5.50 1.29 -13.36
N PRO A 297 6.23 0.93 -12.30
CA PRO A 297 6.81 1.91 -11.38
C PRO A 297 7.93 2.74 -12.03
N ILE A 298 8.72 2.11 -12.91
CA ILE A 298 9.89 2.74 -13.54
C ILE A 298 9.53 3.20 -14.95
N ASN A 299 9.70 4.49 -15.21
CA ASN A 299 9.48 5.15 -16.51
C ASN A 299 8.13 4.78 -17.16
N PRO A 300 6.98 4.91 -16.49
CA PRO A 300 5.69 4.58 -17.08
C PRO A 300 5.45 5.36 -18.39
N THR A 301 4.81 4.72 -19.37
CA THR A 301 4.34 5.42 -20.57
C THR A 301 3.33 6.48 -20.14
N PRO A 302 3.51 7.77 -20.49
CA PRO A 302 2.54 8.80 -20.16
C PRO A 302 1.16 8.46 -20.75
N TYR A 303 0.13 8.52 -19.92
CA TYR A 303 -1.24 8.31 -20.38
C TYR A 303 -1.71 9.54 -21.18
N LYS A 304 -2.43 9.29 -22.28
CA LYS A 304 -2.82 10.35 -23.21
C LYS A 304 -4.04 11.10 -22.67
N VAL A 305 -3.91 12.42 -22.57
CA VAL A 305 -5.03 13.34 -22.39
C VAL A 305 -5.11 14.22 -23.63
N SER A 306 -6.29 14.32 -24.22
CA SER A 306 -6.52 15.04 -25.47
C SER A 306 -7.82 15.84 -25.41
N THR A 307 -8.05 16.62 -26.46
CA THR A 307 -9.26 17.40 -26.65
C THR A 307 -9.96 17.03 -27.95
N SER A 308 -11.25 17.32 -28.04
CA SER A 308 -11.97 17.31 -29.32
C SER A 308 -11.38 18.36 -30.27
N ALA A 309 -11.62 18.18 -31.57
CA ALA A 309 -11.15 19.14 -32.57
C ALA A 309 -11.79 20.52 -32.36
N GLU A 310 -13.09 20.56 -32.07
CA GLU A 310 -13.85 21.77 -31.83
C GLU A 310 -13.34 22.51 -30.58
N PHE A 311 -13.17 21.81 -29.46
CA PHE A 311 -12.64 22.41 -28.24
C PHE A 311 -11.21 22.93 -28.42
N PHE A 312 -10.37 22.18 -29.16
CA PHE A 312 -9.00 22.61 -29.46
C PHE A 312 -8.97 23.93 -30.22
N ASP A 313 -9.78 24.04 -31.28
CA ASP A 313 -9.82 25.25 -32.12
C ASP A 313 -10.42 26.44 -31.34
N PHE A 314 -11.44 26.19 -30.51
CA PHE A 314 -11.97 27.15 -29.54
C PHE A 314 -10.89 27.66 -28.58
N PHE A 315 -10.14 26.76 -27.94
CA PHE A 315 -9.09 27.11 -26.99
C PHE A 315 -8.04 28.04 -27.63
N ARG A 316 -7.61 27.72 -28.86
CA ARG A 316 -6.60 28.53 -29.56
C ARG A 316 -7.11 29.92 -29.90
N ARG A 317 -8.32 30.00 -30.45
CA ARG A 317 -8.95 31.28 -30.79
C ARG A 317 -9.12 32.13 -29.52
N PHE A 318 -9.66 31.54 -28.46
CA PHE A 318 -9.86 32.23 -27.19
C PHE A 318 -8.54 32.71 -26.57
N TRP A 319 -7.49 31.89 -26.66
CA TRP A 319 -6.15 32.27 -26.21
C TRP A 319 -5.62 33.48 -26.98
N GLN A 320 -5.72 33.48 -28.31
CA GLN A 320 -5.28 34.59 -29.16
C GLN A 320 -6.05 35.89 -28.88
N GLU A 321 -7.35 35.79 -28.61
CA GLU A 321 -8.20 36.93 -28.21
C GLU A 321 -7.83 37.47 -26.82
N THR A 322 -7.37 36.60 -25.91
CA THR A 322 -7.03 36.96 -24.52
C THR A 322 -5.59 37.45 -24.38
N ALA A 323 -4.66 36.93 -25.17
CA ALA A 323 -3.24 37.24 -25.08
C ALA A 323 -2.96 38.70 -25.51
N PRO A 324 -2.22 39.48 -24.71
CA PRO A 324 -1.90 40.85 -25.08
C PRO A 324 -0.99 40.89 -26.32
N VAL A 325 -1.37 41.69 -27.31
CA VAL A 325 -0.54 41.96 -28.48
C VAL A 325 0.42 43.08 -28.13
N LYS A 326 1.74 42.81 -28.25
CA LYS A 326 2.77 43.83 -28.04
C LYS A 326 2.99 44.60 -29.34
N GLU A 327 2.92 45.91 -29.25
CA GLU A 327 3.36 46.82 -30.31
C GLU A 327 4.81 47.21 -30.04
N PHE A 328 5.67 47.10 -31.06
CA PHE A 328 7.07 47.53 -30.99
C PHE A 328 7.23 48.74 -31.91
N SER A 329 7.65 49.87 -31.34
CA SER A 329 7.93 51.14 -32.04
C SER A 329 9.35 51.22 -32.55
#